data_AF-A0A968HVA8-F1
#
_entry.id   AF-A0A968HVA8-F1
#
_cell.length_a   1.000
_cell.length_b   1.000
_cell.length_c   1.000
_cell.angle_alpha   90.00
_cell.angle_beta   90.00
_cell.angle_gamma   90.00
#
_symmetry.space_group_name_H-M   'P 1'
#
loop_
_entity.id
_entity.type
_entity.pdbx_description
1 polymer ?
#
loop_
_entity_poly.entity_id
_entity_poly.type
_entity_poly.pdbx_seq_one_letter_code
_entity_poly.pdbx_strand_id
1 'polypeptide(L)'
;MFGVSYGTRLALEAARRHPEGIESLVLDSVYPPEAGGVAWLEHNGVDAIDRLVEGCLAEPGCAAKFPGLAANIETAMASLDAQPYSTNVENTFGDPVELQLTGADMYASVFEALYDSNVIPFLPYVIALAGFGGNFEFLGQAASDAVPGLTRFAEGARYSIDCVDGGQFIDDEGAALADSLLAHPELATLYQGQAVPFCAIWDVAPAPVEFTQPVVSDIPTLILAGEFDPVTPVWQSELAAATLSNAELFVFPGFGHAVSFDGDCSASLVREFLVESTVIDEGCWAALSPITFP
;
A
#
# COMPACT_ATOMS: atom_id res chain seq x y z
N MET A 1 3.42 -11.74 -19.14
CA MET A 1 4.25 -10.90 -18.25
C MET A 1 3.65 -10.91 -16.86
N PHE A 2 4.46 -10.74 -15.82
CA PHE A 2 4.00 -10.70 -14.45
C PHE A 2 4.57 -9.45 -13.76
N GLY A 3 3.69 -8.59 -13.28
CA GLY A 3 4.02 -7.37 -12.55
C GLY A 3 3.38 -7.37 -11.17
N VAL A 4 4.10 -6.86 -10.18
CA VAL A 4 3.61 -6.64 -8.82
C VAL A 4 3.90 -5.19 -8.44
N SER A 5 2.95 -4.51 -7.79
CA SER A 5 3.12 -3.12 -7.34
C SER A 5 3.50 -2.21 -8.52
N TYR A 6 4.56 -1.39 -8.41
CA TYR A 6 5.09 -0.61 -9.54
C TYR A 6 5.36 -1.43 -10.82
N GLY A 7 5.69 -2.73 -10.70
CA GLY A 7 5.85 -3.62 -11.85
C GLY A 7 4.57 -3.77 -12.70
N THR A 8 3.39 -3.54 -12.12
CA THR A 8 2.12 -3.52 -12.87
C THR A 8 2.04 -2.34 -13.82
N ARG A 9 2.50 -1.14 -13.41
CA ARG A 9 2.61 0.04 -14.28
C ARG A 9 3.50 -0.23 -15.48
N LEU A 10 4.64 -0.89 -15.25
CA LEU A 10 5.55 -1.32 -16.33
C LEU A 10 4.91 -2.36 -17.25
N ALA A 11 4.20 -3.34 -16.69
CA ALA A 11 3.52 -4.37 -17.48
C ALA A 11 2.39 -3.77 -18.34
N LEU A 12 1.64 -2.83 -17.80
CA LEU A 12 0.60 -2.07 -18.48
C LEU A 12 1.20 -1.22 -19.62
N GLU A 13 2.30 -0.51 -19.38
CA GLU A 13 2.97 0.28 -20.43
C GLU A 13 3.57 -0.61 -21.55
N ALA A 14 4.13 -1.76 -21.19
CA ALA A 14 4.62 -2.73 -22.18
C ALA A 14 3.45 -3.31 -23.00
N ALA A 15 2.30 -3.59 -22.40
CA ALA A 15 1.09 -4.00 -23.11
C ALA A 15 0.58 -2.92 -24.08
N ARG A 16 0.65 -1.65 -23.69
CA ARG A 16 0.29 -0.51 -24.56
C ARG A 16 1.20 -0.37 -25.78
N ARG A 17 2.52 -0.49 -25.57
CA ARG A 17 3.53 -0.16 -26.59
C ARG A 17 3.95 -1.34 -27.47
N HIS A 18 3.97 -2.53 -26.88
CA HIS A 18 4.49 -3.75 -27.46
C HIS A 18 3.55 -4.92 -27.16
N PRO A 19 2.26 -4.83 -27.54
CA PRO A 19 1.32 -5.92 -27.33
C PRO A 19 1.77 -7.18 -28.09
N GLU A 20 2.52 -7.03 -29.20
CA GLU A 20 3.03 -8.17 -29.95
C GLU A 20 4.05 -8.97 -29.14
N GLY A 21 3.68 -10.19 -28.73
CA GLY A 21 4.54 -11.10 -27.97
C GLY A 21 4.20 -11.21 -26.48
N ILE A 22 3.17 -10.49 -26.01
CA ILE A 22 2.61 -10.68 -24.68
C ILE A 22 1.41 -11.63 -24.81
N GLU A 23 1.57 -12.88 -24.36
CA GLU A 23 0.51 -13.89 -24.37
C GLU A 23 -0.55 -13.63 -23.30
N SER A 24 -0.12 -13.25 -22.10
CA SER A 24 -0.99 -12.94 -20.96
C SER A 24 -0.32 -11.95 -20.00
N LEU A 25 -1.13 -11.28 -19.18
CA LEU A 25 -0.70 -10.36 -18.12
C LEU A 25 -1.16 -10.87 -16.75
N VAL A 26 -0.26 -10.88 -15.78
CA VAL A 26 -0.62 -11.00 -14.36
C VAL A 26 -0.27 -9.67 -13.70
N LEU A 27 -1.28 -8.99 -13.15
CA LEU A 27 -1.15 -7.72 -12.46
C LEU A 27 -1.57 -7.93 -11.00
N ASP A 28 -0.61 -7.93 -10.09
CA ASP A 28 -0.88 -8.07 -8.66
C ASP A 28 -0.64 -6.74 -7.95
N SER A 29 -1.64 -6.28 -7.20
CA SER A 29 -1.56 -5.06 -6.39
C SER A 29 -1.27 -3.86 -7.30
N VAL A 30 -2.30 -3.49 -8.07
CA VAL A 30 -2.17 -2.72 -9.31
C VAL A 30 -1.94 -1.24 -9.04
N TYR A 31 -0.88 -0.69 -9.65
CA TYR A 31 -0.62 0.73 -9.76
C TYR A 31 -0.83 1.17 -11.23
N PRO A 32 -2.03 1.67 -11.58
CA PRO A 32 -2.35 2.05 -12.95
C PRO A 32 -1.69 3.40 -13.33
N PRO A 33 -1.40 3.66 -14.61
CA PRO A 33 -0.70 4.88 -15.02
C PRO A 33 -1.41 6.20 -14.68
N GLU A 34 -2.74 6.19 -14.65
CA GLU A 34 -3.63 7.31 -14.31
C GLU A 34 -3.74 7.60 -12.81
N ALA A 35 -3.11 6.78 -11.97
CA ALA A 35 -2.98 7.02 -10.54
C ALA A 35 -1.60 7.61 -10.20
N GLY A 36 -1.54 8.49 -9.19
CA GLY A 36 -0.30 9.06 -8.67
C GLY A 36 -0.48 10.42 -7.98
N GLY A 37 0.64 11.03 -7.58
CA GLY A 37 0.67 12.35 -6.95
C GLY A 37 0.34 12.34 -5.45
N VAL A 38 0.07 13.52 -4.91
CA VAL A 38 -0.20 13.73 -3.48
C VAL A 38 -1.55 13.12 -3.06
N ALA A 39 -2.60 13.37 -3.86
CA ALA A 39 -3.95 12.88 -3.61
C ALA A 39 -4.05 11.35 -3.58
N TRP A 40 -3.12 10.66 -4.25
CA TRP A 40 -3.01 9.21 -4.21
C TRP A 40 -2.64 8.69 -2.81
N LEU A 41 -1.67 9.32 -2.14
CA LEU A 41 -1.28 8.93 -0.78
C LEU A 41 -2.37 9.24 0.24
N GLU A 42 -3.05 10.38 0.09
CA GLU A 42 -4.19 10.73 0.93
C GLU A 42 -5.28 9.67 0.85
N HIS A 43 -5.69 9.32 -0.38
CA HIS A 43 -6.76 8.35 -0.58
C HIS A 43 -6.33 6.95 -0.12
N ASN A 44 -5.13 6.50 -0.47
CA ASN A 44 -4.70 5.14 -0.18
C ASN A 44 -4.42 4.88 1.30
N GLY A 45 -3.69 5.80 1.95
CA GLY A 45 -3.29 5.64 3.34
C GLY A 45 -4.48 5.70 4.30
N VAL A 46 -5.38 6.65 4.06
CA VAL A 46 -6.59 6.83 4.87
C VAL A 46 -7.58 5.68 4.63
N ASP A 47 -7.86 5.35 3.38
CA ASP A 47 -8.83 4.30 3.04
C ASP A 47 -8.47 2.94 3.67
N ALA A 48 -7.19 2.57 3.71
CA ALA A 48 -6.79 1.25 4.18
C ALA A 48 -6.95 1.08 5.69
N ILE A 49 -6.58 2.10 6.48
CA ILE A 49 -6.78 2.08 7.93
C ILE A 49 -8.27 2.22 8.27
N ASP A 50 -9.02 3.03 7.52
CA ASP A 50 -10.47 3.13 7.70
C ASP A 50 -11.15 1.78 7.40
N ARG A 51 -10.75 1.08 6.33
CA ARG A 51 -11.27 -0.27 6.01
C ARG A 51 -10.96 -1.29 7.10
N LEU A 52 -9.78 -1.22 7.73
CA LEU A 52 -9.47 -2.04 8.91
C LEU A 52 -10.45 -1.75 10.06
N VAL A 53 -10.71 -0.47 10.34
CA VAL A 53 -11.64 -0.05 11.40
C VAL A 53 -13.06 -0.49 11.08
N GLU A 54 -13.54 -0.23 9.87
CA GLU A 54 -14.87 -0.63 9.40
C GLU A 54 -15.05 -2.15 9.44
N GLY A 55 -14.05 -2.91 8.98
CA GLY A 55 -14.04 -4.37 9.04
C GLY A 55 -14.19 -4.88 10.47
N CYS A 56 -13.42 -4.35 11.42
CA CYS A 56 -13.55 -4.71 12.83
C CYS A 56 -14.93 -4.34 13.39
N LEU A 57 -15.43 -3.13 13.11
CA LEU A 57 -16.70 -2.66 13.67
C LEU A 57 -17.92 -3.36 13.05
N ALA A 58 -17.78 -3.91 11.83
CA ALA A 58 -18.78 -4.76 11.20
C ALA A 58 -18.85 -6.16 11.83
N GLU A 59 -17.76 -6.65 12.44
CA GLU A 59 -17.72 -7.95 13.10
C GLU A 59 -18.17 -7.84 14.58
N PRO A 60 -19.25 -8.54 15.00
CA PRO A 60 -19.77 -8.41 16.37
C PRO A 60 -18.77 -8.72 17.48
N GLY A 61 -17.84 -9.67 17.26
CA GLY A 61 -16.80 -10.03 18.21
C GLY A 61 -15.78 -8.91 18.40
N CYS A 62 -15.29 -8.36 17.29
CA CYS A 62 -14.32 -7.27 17.30
C CYS A 62 -14.94 -5.97 17.80
N ALA A 63 -16.13 -5.60 17.32
CA ALA A 63 -16.87 -4.43 17.79
C ALA A 63 -17.16 -4.47 19.30
N ALA A 64 -17.45 -5.65 19.87
CA ALA A 64 -17.68 -5.79 21.31
C ALA A 64 -16.39 -5.59 22.14
N LYS A 65 -15.22 -5.98 21.60
CA LYS A 65 -13.92 -5.82 22.26
C LYS A 65 -13.33 -4.43 22.06
N PHE A 66 -13.52 -3.84 20.89
CA PHE A 66 -12.88 -2.60 20.44
C PHE A 66 -13.90 -1.56 19.92
N PRO A 67 -14.94 -1.21 20.69
CA PRO A 67 -16.03 -0.32 20.21
C PRO A 67 -15.58 1.11 19.87
N GLY A 68 -14.40 1.52 20.35
CA GLY A 68 -13.82 2.85 20.12
C GLY A 68 -12.55 2.81 19.27
N LEU A 69 -12.41 1.83 18.37
CA LEU A 69 -11.16 1.61 17.64
C LEU A 69 -10.64 2.85 16.90
N ALA A 70 -11.51 3.58 16.19
CA ALA A 70 -11.15 4.86 15.55
C ALA A 70 -10.60 5.88 16.56
N ALA A 71 -11.31 6.07 17.69
CA ALA A 71 -10.90 7.00 18.74
C ALA A 71 -9.58 6.58 19.43
N ASN A 72 -9.26 5.28 19.45
CA ASN A 72 -7.99 4.79 19.98
C ASN A 72 -6.81 5.23 19.11
N ILE A 73 -6.97 5.29 17.78
CA ILE A 73 -5.94 5.81 16.87
C ILE A 73 -5.67 7.28 17.20
N GLU A 74 -6.72 8.11 17.21
CA GLU A 74 -6.59 9.54 17.54
C GLU A 74 -5.96 9.77 18.92
N THR A 75 -6.38 9.00 19.93
CA THR A 75 -5.86 9.12 21.30
C THR A 75 -4.39 8.71 21.39
N ALA A 76 -4.00 7.64 20.70
CA ALA A 76 -2.62 7.17 20.66
C ALA A 76 -1.72 8.21 19.98
N MET A 77 -2.12 8.73 18.82
CA MET A 77 -1.38 9.76 18.10
C MET A 77 -1.18 11.02 18.94
N ALA A 78 -2.26 11.56 19.52
CA ALA A 78 -2.19 12.74 20.37
C ALA A 78 -1.30 12.54 21.62
N SER A 79 -1.28 11.33 22.18
CA SER A 79 -0.42 10.98 23.31
C SER A 79 1.06 10.95 22.91
N LEU A 80 1.37 10.38 21.75
CA LEU A 80 2.74 10.33 21.21
C LEU A 80 3.24 11.71 20.78
N ASP A 81 2.39 12.57 20.23
CA ASP A 81 2.77 13.93 19.86
C ASP A 81 3.06 14.80 21.10
N ALA A 82 2.35 14.56 22.21
CA ALA A 82 2.61 15.24 23.47
C ALA A 82 3.86 14.69 24.19
N GLN A 83 4.10 13.38 24.10
CA GLN A 83 5.24 12.70 24.69
C GLN A 83 5.73 11.57 23.78
N PRO A 84 6.71 11.85 22.90
CA PRO A 84 7.21 10.85 21.96
C PRO A 84 7.76 9.60 22.64
N TYR A 85 7.53 8.44 22.03
CA TYR A 85 8.04 7.17 22.50
C TYR A 85 9.53 7.03 22.14
N SER A 86 10.38 6.92 23.16
CA SER A 86 11.83 6.71 22.99
C SER A 86 12.13 5.22 22.84
N THR A 87 12.86 4.85 21.79
CA THR A 87 13.37 3.49 21.58
C THR A 87 14.80 3.51 21.06
N ASN A 88 15.56 2.44 21.32
CA ASN A 88 16.88 2.25 20.73
C ASN A 88 16.78 1.22 19.62
N VAL A 89 17.28 1.57 18.44
CA VAL A 89 17.38 0.67 17.29
C VAL A 89 18.82 0.65 16.77
N GLU A 90 19.16 -0.35 15.97
CA GLU A 90 20.42 -0.39 15.24
C GLU A 90 20.24 0.36 13.91
N ASN A 91 21.11 1.33 13.61
CA ASN A 91 21.10 2.00 12.31
C ASN A 91 21.62 1.08 11.20
N THR A 92 21.58 1.55 9.96
CA THR A 92 22.05 0.79 8.77
C THR A 92 23.56 0.50 8.76
N PHE A 93 24.33 1.07 9.69
CA PHE A 93 25.76 0.85 9.87
C PHE A 93 26.09 -0.08 11.05
N GLY A 94 25.08 -0.52 11.81
CA GLY A 94 25.26 -1.36 12.99
C GLY A 94 25.42 -0.58 14.31
N ASP A 95 25.30 0.74 14.29
CA ASP A 95 25.45 1.56 15.49
C ASP A 95 24.10 1.78 16.19
N PRO A 96 24.05 1.74 17.54
CA PRO A 96 22.84 2.05 18.27
C PRO A 96 22.47 3.54 18.12
N VAL A 97 21.20 3.80 17.87
CA VAL A 97 20.60 5.13 17.75
C VAL A 97 19.31 5.17 18.55
N GLU A 98 19.14 6.24 19.32
CA GLU A 98 17.86 6.55 19.97
C GLU A 98 16.95 7.26 18.99
N LEU A 99 15.73 6.74 18.80
CA LEU A 99 14.67 7.34 18.02
C LEU A 99 13.55 7.85 18.92
N GLN A 100 12.95 8.97 18.53
CA GLN A 100 11.75 9.54 19.14
C GLN A 100 10.59 9.34 18.17
N LEU A 101 9.64 8.46 18.50
CA LEU A 101 8.50 8.13 17.66
C LEU A 101 7.26 8.90 18.10
N THR A 102 6.56 9.48 17.13
CA THR A 102 5.43 10.41 17.26
C THR A 102 4.13 9.78 16.76
N GLY A 103 3.02 10.54 16.76
CA GLY A 103 1.74 10.06 16.24
C GLY A 103 1.80 9.70 14.76
N ALA A 104 2.51 10.46 13.93
CA ALA A 104 2.71 10.13 12.52
C ALA A 104 3.48 8.81 12.32
N ASP A 105 4.43 8.50 13.21
CA ASP A 105 5.17 7.23 13.16
C ASP A 105 4.28 6.04 13.57
N MET A 106 3.33 6.25 14.48
CA MET A 106 2.31 5.24 14.80
C MET A 106 1.39 4.97 13.62
N TYR A 107 0.91 6.02 12.96
CA TYR A 107 0.07 5.88 11.76
C TYR A 107 0.82 5.13 10.66
N ALA A 108 2.07 5.53 10.37
CA ALA A 108 2.93 4.85 9.41
C ALA A 108 3.21 3.39 9.80
N SER A 109 3.36 3.08 11.09
CA SER A 109 3.56 1.70 11.56
C SER A 109 2.34 0.82 11.32
N VAL A 110 1.13 1.36 11.50
CA VAL A 110 -0.13 0.63 11.19
C VAL A 110 -0.25 0.43 9.68
N PHE A 111 0.05 1.46 8.89
CA PHE A 111 0.08 1.38 7.43
C PHE A 111 1.04 0.30 6.93
N GLU A 112 2.28 0.27 7.42
CA GLU A 112 3.27 -0.76 7.05
C GLU A 112 2.82 -2.16 7.47
N ALA A 113 2.19 -2.29 8.64
CA ALA A 113 1.68 -3.58 9.10
C ALA A 113 0.53 -4.14 8.24
N LEU A 114 -0.19 -3.29 7.51
CA LEU A 114 -1.22 -3.72 6.54
C LEU A 114 -0.64 -4.41 5.29
N TYR A 115 0.68 -4.37 5.07
CA TYR A 115 1.31 -5.19 4.03
C TYR A 115 1.23 -6.69 4.33
N ASP A 116 1.28 -7.10 5.60
CA ASP A 116 1.35 -8.52 5.98
C ASP A 116 -0.01 -9.04 6.46
N SER A 117 -0.66 -9.84 5.62
CA SER A 117 -1.97 -10.43 5.90
C SER A 117 -2.02 -11.28 7.17
N ASN A 118 -0.89 -11.78 7.68
CA ASN A 118 -0.83 -12.49 8.95
C ASN A 118 -0.91 -11.56 10.16
N VAL A 119 -0.57 -10.28 9.99
CA VAL A 119 -0.58 -9.26 11.03
C VAL A 119 -1.92 -8.54 11.09
N ILE A 120 -2.58 -8.34 9.95
CA ILE A 120 -3.85 -7.59 9.82
C ILE A 120 -4.91 -7.97 10.88
N PRO A 121 -5.21 -9.27 11.13
CA PRO A 121 -6.22 -9.65 12.12
C PRO A 121 -5.93 -9.11 13.53
N PHE A 122 -4.66 -8.89 13.88
CA PHE A 122 -4.24 -8.49 15.22
C PHE A 122 -4.18 -6.96 15.41
N LEU A 123 -4.25 -6.18 14.33
CA LEU A 123 -4.11 -4.73 14.39
C LEU A 123 -5.16 -4.03 15.28
N PRO A 124 -6.45 -4.44 15.33
CA PRO A 124 -7.40 -3.83 16.26
C PRO A 124 -6.95 -3.91 17.73
N TYR A 125 -6.32 -5.03 18.11
CA TYR A 125 -5.79 -5.20 19.47
C TYR A 125 -4.59 -4.28 19.73
N VAL A 126 -3.65 -4.18 18.79
CA VAL A 126 -2.46 -3.30 18.89
C VAL A 126 -2.89 -1.85 19.02
N ILE A 127 -3.80 -1.39 18.17
CA ILE A 127 -4.34 -0.03 18.19
C ILE A 127 -5.05 0.25 19.54
N ALA A 128 -5.84 -0.70 20.04
CA ALA A 128 -6.52 -0.54 21.32
C ALA A 128 -5.54 -0.46 22.52
N LEU A 129 -4.46 -1.24 22.51
CA LEU A 129 -3.40 -1.15 23.52
C LEU A 129 -2.69 0.21 23.50
N ALA A 130 -2.45 0.76 22.31
CA ALA A 130 -1.85 2.08 22.15
C ALA A 130 -2.78 3.19 22.69
N GLY A 131 -4.04 3.19 22.24
CA GLY A 131 -4.99 4.26 22.57
C GLY A 131 -5.49 4.25 24.01
N PHE A 132 -5.84 3.09 24.56
CA PHE A 132 -6.35 2.97 25.93
C PHE A 132 -5.25 2.70 26.96
N GLY A 133 -4.29 1.86 26.58
CA GLY A 133 -3.24 1.37 27.48
C GLY A 133 -1.99 2.24 27.52
N GLY A 134 -1.80 3.14 26.55
CA GLY A 134 -0.54 3.88 26.36
C GLY A 134 0.65 2.95 26.11
N ASN A 135 0.40 1.74 25.62
CA ASN A 135 1.45 0.77 25.30
C ASN A 135 1.89 0.96 23.86
N PHE A 136 3.10 1.51 23.70
CA PHE A 136 3.72 1.79 22.41
C PHE A 136 4.90 0.87 22.09
N GLU A 137 5.07 -0.25 22.81
CA GLU A 137 6.22 -1.16 22.61
C GLU A 137 6.30 -1.69 21.17
N PHE A 138 5.15 -1.86 20.49
CA PHE A 138 5.12 -2.28 19.10
C PHE A 138 5.83 -1.29 18.15
N LEU A 139 5.89 0.00 18.50
CA LEU A 139 6.60 1.01 17.70
C LEU A 139 8.11 0.78 17.73
N GLY A 140 8.64 0.25 18.83
CA GLY A 140 10.06 -0.13 18.92
C GLY A 140 10.41 -1.22 17.91
N GLN A 141 9.55 -2.24 17.79
CA GLN A 141 9.71 -3.31 16.80
C GLN A 141 9.51 -2.78 15.38
N ALA A 142 8.44 -2.02 15.13
CA ALA A 142 8.17 -1.43 13.82
C ALA A 142 9.34 -0.57 13.33
N ALA A 143 9.92 0.26 14.21
CA ALA A 143 11.11 1.04 13.88
C ALA A 143 12.33 0.15 13.60
N SER A 144 12.55 -0.91 14.38
CA SER A 144 13.64 -1.86 14.13
C SER A 144 13.52 -2.56 12.78
N ASP A 145 12.30 -2.86 12.34
CA ASP A 145 12.03 -3.51 11.05
C ASP A 145 12.11 -2.50 9.89
N ALA A 146 11.71 -1.25 10.12
CA ALA A 146 11.72 -0.19 9.11
C ALA A 146 13.14 0.35 8.80
N VAL A 147 14.03 0.43 9.80
CA VAL A 147 15.37 1.05 9.62
C VAL A 147 16.22 0.38 8.54
N PRO A 148 16.34 -0.97 8.46
CA PRO A 148 17.01 -1.62 7.34
C PRO A 148 16.42 -1.26 5.98
N GLY A 149 15.11 -0.94 5.95
CA GLY A 149 14.38 -0.49 4.78
C GLY A 149 14.82 0.87 4.24
N LEU A 150 15.32 1.77 5.09
CA LEU A 150 15.70 3.14 4.71
C LEU A 150 16.84 3.20 3.67
N THR A 151 17.64 2.13 3.56
CA THR A 151 18.74 2.03 2.59
C THR A 151 18.60 0.82 1.67
N ARG A 152 17.45 0.14 1.66
CA ARG A 152 17.28 -1.10 0.88
C ARG A 152 17.15 -0.83 -0.61
N PHE A 153 16.73 0.37 -1.00
CA PHE A 153 16.54 0.73 -2.40
C PHE A 153 17.73 1.52 -2.95
N ALA A 154 17.87 1.49 -4.27
CA ALA A 154 18.65 2.48 -4.98
C ALA A 154 17.85 3.79 -5.04
N GLU A 155 17.83 4.57 -3.94
CA GLU A 155 16.97 5.76 -3.79
C GLU A 155 17.09 6.74 -4.95
N GLY A 156 18.31 6.98 -5.46
CA GLY A 156 18.50 7.84 -6.62
C GLY A 156 17.81 7.33 -7.89
N ALA A 157 17.76 6.00 -8.10
CA ALA A 157 17.02 5.41 -9.22
C ALA A 157 15.51 5.49 -8.96
N ARG A 158 15.06 5.20 -7.74
CA ARG A 158 13.64 5.27 -7.35
C ARG A 158 13.08 6.68 -7.55
N TYR A 159 13.74 7.71 -7.01
CA TYR A 159 13.33 9.11 -7.22
C TYR A 159 13.36 9.51 -8.71
N SER A 160 14.37 9.06 -9.46
CA SER A 160 14.42 9.35 -10.90
C SER A 160 13.26 8.70 -11.67
N ILE A 161 12.78 7.54 -11.23
CA ILE A 161 11.66 6.83 -11.85
C ILE A 161 10.33 7.47 -11.42
N ASP A 162 10.09 7.54 -10.12
CA ASP A 162 8.82 8.00 -9.55
C ASP A 162 8.53 9.45 -9.94
N CYS A 163 9.55 10.33 -9.97
CA CYS A 163 9.36 11.72 -10.37
C CYS A 163 9.15 11.89 -11.89
N VAL A 164 9.71 11.00 -12.71
CA VAL A 164 9.42 11.00 -14.16
C VAL A 164 7.99 10.51 -14.40
N ASP A 165 7.61 9.39 -13.80
CA ASP A 165 6.30 8.75 -14.04
C ASP A 165 5.14 9.49 -13.35
N GLY A 166 5.37 10.00 -12.14
CA GLY A 166 4.38 10.69 -11.32
C GLY A 166 4.41 12.21 -11.42
N GLY A 167 5.45 12.80 -12.02
CA GLY A 167 5.65 14.25 -12.04
C GLY A 167 4.54 15.04 -12.73
N GLN A 168 3.75 14.40 -13.62
CA GLN A 168 2.55 15.03 -14.20
C GLN A 168 1.44 15.30 -13.16
N PHE A 169 1.47 14.62 -12.02
CA PHE A 169 0.53 14.80 -10.91
C PHE A 169 1.07 15.70 -9.79
N ILE A 170 2.30 16.18 -9.92
CA ILE A 170 3.00 16.96 -8.90
C ILE A 170 3.06 18.41 -9.41
N ASP A 171 2.62 19.34 -8.58
CA ASP A 171 2.78 20.75 -8.90
C ASP A 171 4.24 21.18 -8.70
N ASP A 172 4.72 22.09 -9.56
CA ASP A 172 6.13 22.54 -9.58
C ASP A 172 6.59 23.19 -8.26
N GLU A 173 5.65 23.62 -7.40
CA GLU A 173 5.91 24.38 -6.18
C GLU A 173 5.73 23.57 -4.88
N GLY A 174 5.27 22.31 -4.98
CA GLY A 174 4.92 21.45 -3.84
C GLY A 174 3.73 21.95 -3.01
N ALA A 175 2.90 22.84 -3.54
CA ALA A 175 1.78 23.46 -2.84
C ALA A 175 0.72 22.43 -2.43
N ALA A 176 0.38 21.49 -3.30
CA ALA A 176 -0.58 20.44 -2.99
C ALA A 176 -0.09 19.53 -1.85
N LEU A 177 1.21 19.23 -1.82
CA LEU A 177 1.81 18.46 -0.73
C LEU A 177 1.76 19.24 0.60
N ALA A 178 2.04 20.55 0.57
CA ALA A 178 1.96 21.38 1.76
C ALA A 178 0.52 21.46 2.31
N ASP A 179 -0.46 21.67 1.44
CA ASP A 179 -1.89 21.70 1.81
C ASP A 179 -2.33 20.33 2.37
N SER A 180 -1.89 19.25 1.74
CA SER A 180 -2.13 17.88 2.19
C SER A 180 -1.59 17.61 3.59
N LEU A 181 -0.31 17.93 3.84
CA LEU A 181 0.32 17.74 5.16
C LEU A 181 -0.34 18.58 6.26
N LEU A 182 -0.93 19.72 5.93
CA LEU A 182 -1.70 20.53 6.88
C LEU A 182 -3.06 19.92 7.18
N ALA A 183 -3.69 19.25 6.21
CA ALA A 183 -4.97 18.56 6.37
C ALA A 183 -4.80 17.19 7.05
N HIS A 184 -3.69 16.50 6.78
CA HIS A 184 -3.39 15.12 7.17
C HIS A 184 -1.99 15.00 7.81
N PRO A 185 -1.73 15.67 8.95
CA PRO A 185 -0.42 15.61 9.62
C PRO A 185 -0.02 14.18 10.04
N GLU A 186 -0.98 13.27 10.22
CA GLU A 186 -0.76 11.85 10.49
C GLU A 186 0.00 11.13 9.36
N LEU A 187 -0.07 11.63 8.12
CA LEU A 187 0.63 11.06 6.96
C LEU A 187 2.08 11.55 6.83
N ALA A 188 2.56 12.44 7.71
CA ALA A 188 3.87 13.08 7.57
C ALA A 188 5.02 12.07 7.43
N THR A 189 5.06 11.02 8.25
CA THR A 189 6.09 9.97 8.17
C THR A 189 5.99 9.18 6.86
N LEU A 190 4.77 8.89 6.39
CA LEU A 190 4.55 8.20 5.11
C LEU A 190 5.06 9.04 3.95
N TYR A 191 4.77 10.34 3.92
CA TYR A 191 5.28 11.23 2.88
C TYR A 191 6.81 11.22 2.80
N GLN A 192 7.52 11.22 3.94
CA GLN A 192 8.99 11.18 3.96
C GLN A 192 9.57 9.91 3.32
N GLY A 193 8.83 8.79 3.31
CA GLY A 193 9.24 7.56 2.64
C GLY A 193 9.05 7.60 1.10
N GLN A 194 8.33 8.58 0.58
CA GLN A 194 7.90 8.63 -0.82
C GLN A 194 8.78 9.56 -1.66
N ALA A 195 8.73 9.40 -2.98
CA ALA A 195 9.47 10.28 -3.89
C ALA A 195 8.84 11.67 -4.03
N VAL A 196 7.50 11.75 -3.86
CA VAL A 196 6.70 12.95 -4.12
C VAL A 196 7.24 14.21 -3.45
N PRO A 197 7.65 14.21 -2.16
CA PRO A 197 8.21 15.42 -1.53
C PRO A 197 9.53 15.91 -2.11
N PHE A 198 10.24 15.05 -2.84
CA PHE A 198 11.55 15.37 -3.39
C PHE A 198 11.48 15.74 -4.88
N CYS A 199 10.38 15.44 -5.58
CA CYS A 199 10.30 15.64 -7.03
C CYS A 199 10.44 17.09 -7.49
N ALA A 200 9.98 18.07 -6.72
CA ALA A 200 10.15 19.49 -7.05
C ALA A 200 11.62 19.97 -7.04
N ILE A 201 12.50 19.27 -6.29
CA ILE A 201 13.94 19.58 -6.21
C ILE A 201 14.81 18.57 -6.97
N TRP A 202 14.22 17.45 -7.41
CA TRP A 202 14.89 16.40 -8.15
C TRP A 202 14.83 16.73 -9.65
N ASP A 203 15.95 17.23 -10.20
CA ASP A 203 16.06 17.81 -11.56
C ASP A 203 15.88 16.78 -12.70
N VAL A 204 14.66 16.26 -12.84
CA VAL A 204 14.22 15.34 -13.90
C VAL A 204 12.93 15.85 -14.54
N ALA A 205 12.86 15.78 -15.87
CA ALA A 205 11.64 16.18 -16.58
C ALA A 205 10.58 15.08 -16.46
N PRO A 206 9.31 15.41 -16.17
CA PRO A 206 8.24 14.43 -16.14
C PRO A 206 8.04 13.79 -17.52
N ALA A 207 7.59 12.54 -17.53
CA ALA A 207 7.16 11.86 -18.74
C ALA A 207 5.98 12.62 -19.38
N PRO A 208 5.80 12.55 -20.71
CA PRO A 208 4.64 13.14 -21.38
C PRO A 208 3.29 12.68 -20.78
N VAL A 209 2.26 13.52 -20.84
CA VAL A 209 0.92 13.25 -20.27
C VAL A 209 0.26 11.97 -20.81
N GLU A 210 0.70 11.49 -21.98
CA GLU A 210 0.24 10.22 -22.54
C GLU A 210 0.60 9.02 -21.66
N PHE A 211 1.66 9.13 -20.83
CA PHE A 211 2.07 8.11 -19.87
C PHE A 211 1.20 8.06 -18.61
N THR A 212 0.27 9.00 -18.42
CA THR A 212 -0.70 8.98 -17.33
C THR A 212 -2.12 8.62 -17.79
N GLN A 213 -2.28 8.20 -19.04
CA GLN A 213 -3.58 7.75 -19.53
C GLN A 213 -3.85 6.30 -19.11
N PRO A 214 -5.12 5.85 -19.05
CA PRO A 214 -5.45 4.44 -18.90
C PRO A 214 -4.89 3.55 -20.02
N VAL A 215 -4.64 2.27 -19.72
CA VAL A 215 -4.21 1.28 -20.74
C VAL A 215 -5.41 0.51 -21.24
N VAL A 216 -5.67 0.59 -22.55
CA VAL A 216 -6.67 -0.25 -23.20
C VAL A 216 -5.98 -1.46 -23.84
N SER A 217 -6.44 -2.66 -23.51
CA SER A 217 -5.90 -3.91 -24.06
C SER A 217 -6.93 -5.04 -24.03
N ASP A 218 -6.82 -5.97 -24.97
CA ASP A 218 -7.58 -7.22 -25.04
C ASP A 218 -6.75 -8.47 -24.67
N ILE A 219 -5.49 -8.27 -24.28
CA ILE A 219 -4.61 -9.33 -23.79
C ILE A 219 -5.25 -9.98 -22.55
N PRO A 220 -5.33 -11.32 -22.46
CA PRO A 220 -5.79 -12.01 -21.27
C PRO A 220 -5.05 -11.50 -20.02
N THR A 221 -5.80 -10.99 -19.06
CA THR A 221 -5.23 -10.37 -17.85
C THR A 221 -5.83 -10.97 -16.58
N LEU A 222 -4.99 -11.49 -15.69
CA LEU A 222 -5.35 -11.79 -14.32
C LEU A 222 -4.98 -10.60 -13.44
N ILE A 223 -5.94 -10.11 -12.66
CA ILE A 223 -5.73 -9.04 -11.70
C ILE A 223 -5.97 -9.57 -10.28
N LEU A 224 -5.01 -9.36 -9.39
CA LEU A 224 -5.09 -9.73 -7.98
C LEU A 224 -5.04 -8.45 -7.13
N ALA A 225 -5.94 -8.33 -6.16
CA ALA A 225 -6.01 -7.19 -5.25
C ALA A 225 -6.22 -7.65 -3.81
N GLY A 226 -5.48 -7.08 -2.87
CA GLY A 226 -5.69 -7.32 -1.44
C GLY A 226 -6.85 -6.48 -0.91
N GLU A 227 -7.74 -7.09 -0.11
CA GLU A 227 -8.79 -6.34 0.58
C GLU A 227 -8.22 -5.26 1.50
N PHE A 228 -7.02 -5.39 2.04
CA PHE A 228 -6.45 -4.41 2.96
C PHE A 228 -5.16 -3.79 2.42
N ASP A 229 -4.89 -3.92 1.12
CA ASP A 229 -3.72 -3.34 0.48
C ASP A 229 -3.65 -1.81 0.74
N PRO A 230 -2.64 -1.34 1.49
CA PRO A 230 -2.52 0.06 1.86
C PRO A 230 -1.88 0.92 0.78
N VAL A 231 -1.27 0.30 -0.24
CA VAL A 231 -0.48 0.98 -1.27
C VAL A 231 -1.25 1.07 -2.58
N THR A 232 -1.90 -0.01 -2.97
CA THR A 232 -2.64 -0.13 -4.23
C THR A 232 -4.03 -0.70 -3.92
N PRO A 233 -4.90 0.11 -3.29
CA PRO A 233 -6.24 -0.31 -2.88
C PRO A 233 -7.07 -0.80 -4.07
N VAL A 234 -8.11 -1.58 -3.76
CA VAL A 234 -8.95 -2.30 -4.74
C VAL A 234 -9.44 -1.41 -5.87
N TRP A 235 -9.78 -0.14 -5.62
CA TRP A 235 -10.25 0.78 -6.65
C TRP A 235 -9.24 1.00 -7.78
N GLN A 236 -7.93 0.87 -7.52
CA GLN A 236 -6.89 0.96 -8.55
C GLN A 236 -6.91 -0.25 -9.49
N SER A 237 -7.13 -1.43 -8.92
CA SER A 237 -7.35 -2.65 -9.69
C SER A 237 -8.66 -2.59 -10.49
N GLU A 238 -9.71 -1.97 -9.94
CA GLU A 238 -10.97 -1.72 -10.66
C GLU A 238 -10.80 -0.73 -11.82
N LEU A 239 -10.02 0.34 -11.64
CA LEU A 239 -9.69 1.29 -12.72
C LEU A 239 -8.97 0.60 -13.88
N ALA A 240 -7.95 -0.21 -13.56
CA ALA A 240 -7.25 -0.99 -14.58
C ALA A 240 -8.22 -1.97 -15.28
N ALA A 241 -8.98 -2.75 -14.51
CA ALA A 241 -9.95 -3.72 -15.05
C ALA A 241 -10.98 -3.07 -15.98
N ALA A 242 -11.40 -1.84 -15.71
CA ALA A 242 -12.40 -1.13 -16.52
C ALA A 242 -11.97 -0.88 -17.98
N THR A 243 -10.67 -0.90 -18.26
CA THR A 243 -10.11 -0.64 -19.60
C THR A 243 -9.46 -1.86 -20.26
N LEU A 244 -9.36 -2.98 -19.54
CA LEU A 244 -8.82 -4.25 -20.01
C LEU A 244 -9.97 -5.21 -20.34
N SER A 245 -10.29 -5.37 -21.62
CA SER A 245 -11.52 -6.05 -22.06
C SER A 245 -11.53 -7.56 -21.85
N ASN A 246 -10.39 -8.16 -21.51
CA ASN A 246 -10.22 -9.57 -21.22
C ASN A 246 -9.53 -9.77 -19.86
N ALA A 247 -10.01 -9.05 -18.85
CA ALA A 247 -9.48 -9.10 -17.49
C ALA A 247 -10.40 -9.87 -16.52
N GLU A 248 -9.78 -10.65 -15.65
CA GLU A 248 -10.41 -11.32 -14.53
C GLU A 248 -9.83 -10.73 -13.23
N LEU A 249 -10.66 -10.04 -12.44
CA LEU A 249 -10.26 -9.41 -11.17
C LEU A 249 -10.67 -10.26 -9.97
N PHE A 250 -9.69 -10.64 -9.16
CA PHE A 250 -9.88 -11.33 -7.90
C PHE A 250 -9.44 -10.45 -6.73
N VAL A 251 -10.41 -10.08 -5.89
CA VAL A 251 -10.16 -9.40 -4.61
C VAL A 251 -10.04 -10.47 -3.52
N PHE A 252 -8.91 -10.47 -2.81
CA PHE A 252 -8.58 -11.46 -1.80
C PHE A 252 -8.94 -10.95 -0.40
N PRO A 253 -9.92 -11.59 0.29
CA PRO A 253 -10.38 -11.12 1.59
C PRO A 253 -9.31 -11.31 2.66
N GLY A 254 -9.05 -10.27 3.45
CA GLY A 254 -8.01 -10.30 4.49
C GLY A 254 -6.57 -10.12 4.02
N PHE A 255 -6.34 -9.94 2.72
CA PHE A 255 -4.98 -9.84 2.16
C PHE A 255 -4.48 -8.40 2.10
N GLY A 256 -3.20 -8.22 2.37
CA GLY A 256 -2.46 -6.96 2.21
C GLY A 256 -1.92 -6.78 0.79
N HIS A 257 -0.75 -6.15 0.69
CA HIS A 257 -0.08 -5.86 -0.58
C HIS A 257 0.70 -7.08 -1.12
N ALA A 258 0.75 -7.21 -2.45
CA ALA A 258 1.44 -8.28 -3.17
C ALA A 258 0.88 -9.69 -2.91
N VAL A 259 -0.43 -9.85 -3.14
CA VAL A 259 -1.25 -11.05 -2.89
C VAL A 259 -0.65 -12.33 -3.44
N SER A 260 0.00 -12.27 -4.60
CA SER A 260 0.57 -13.46 -5.27
C SER A 260 1.68 -14.14 -4.49
N PHE A 261 2.29 -13.45 -3.53
CA PHE A 261 3.31 -14.00 -2.63
C PHE A 261 2.73 -14.55 -1.33
N ASP A 262 1.43 -14.42 -1.13
CA ASP A 262 0.75 -14.78 0.10
C ASP A 262 -0.21 -15.95 -0.11
N GLY A 263 0.08 -17.08 0.54
CA GLY A 263 -0.76 -18.28 0.50
C GLY A 263 -0.73 -19.11 -0.78
N ASP A 264 -1.15 -20.37 -0.65
CA ASP A 264 -1.12 -21.34 -1.75
C ASP A 264 -2.17 -21.04 -2.83
N CYS A 265 -3.29 -20.40 -2.47
CA CYS A 265 -4.40 -20.16 -3.38
C CYS A 265 -4.04 -19.12 -4.46
N SER A 266 -3.59 -17.93 -4.07
CA SER A 266 -3.15 -16.88 -5.00
C SER A 266 -2.04 -17.38 -5.92
N ALA A 267 -1.05 -18.08 -5.37
CA ALA A 267 0.06 -18.63 -6.13
C ALA A 267 -0.38 -19.72 -7.12
N SER A 268 -1.43 -20.48 -6.80
CA SER A 268 -1.99 -21.47 -7.72
C SER A 268 -2.74 -20.83 -8.86
N LEU A 269 -3.55 -19.79 -8.59
CA LEU A 269 -4.23 -19.00 -9.62
C LEU A 269 -3.23 -18.36 -10.59
N VAL A 270 -2.15 -17.76 -10.08
CA VAL A 270 -1.10 -17.18 -10.94
C VAL A 270 -0.46 -18.24 -11.84
N ARG A 271 -0.10 -19.41 -11.28
CA ARG A 271 0.54 -20.48 -12.05
C ARG A 271 -0.37 -21.04 -13.13
N GLU A 272 -1.64 -21.25 -12.81
CA GLU A 272 -2.65 -21.70 -13.76
C GLU A 272 -2.84 -20.69 -14.90
N PHE A 273 -3.02 -19.42 -14.54
CA PHE A 273 -3.22 -18.37 -15.53
C PHE A 273 -2.02 -18.17 -16.45
N LEU A 274 -0.79 -18.30 -15.94
CA LEU A 274 0.42 -18.23 -16.77
C LEU A 274 0.52 -19.37 -17.81
N VAL A 275 -0.19 -20.48 -17.60
CA VAL A 275 -0.21 -21.63 -18.53
C VAL A 275 -1.41 -21.55 -19.48
N GLU A 276 -2.59 -21.24 -18.93
CA GLU A 276 -3.85 -21.36 -19.66
C GLU A 276 -4.37 -20.02 -20.20
N SER A 277 -3.83 -18.89 -19.72
CA SER A 277 -4.29 -17.52 -20.03
C SER A 277 -5.76 -17.27 -19.73
N THR A 278 -6.32 -18.04 -18.79
CA THR A 278 -7.65 -17.89 -18.20
C THR A 278 -7.66 -18.64 -16.87
N VAL A 279 -8.56 -18.29 -15.95
CA VAL A 279 -8.77 -19.08 -14.74
C VAL A 279 -9.83 -20.15 -15.01
N ILE A 280 -9.49 -21.41 -14.79
CA ILE A 280 -10.37 -22.58 -14.97
C ILE A 280 -10.89 -23.06 -13.61
N ASP A 281 -10.07 -23.00 -12.55
CA ASP A 281 -10.43 -23.41 -11.20
C ASP A 281 -10.31 -22.29 -10.16
N GLU A 282 -11.43 -21.62 -9.88
CA GLU A 282 -11.55 -20.63 -8.81
C GLU A 282 -11.81 -21.26 -7.43
N GLY A 283 -11.79 -22.60 -7.31
CA GLY A 283 -12.28 -23.31 -6.13
C GLY A 283 -11.59 -22.95 -4.83
N CYS A 284 -10.28 -22.64 -4.87
CA CYS A 284 -9.57 -22.17 -3.68
C CYS A 284 -9.99 -20.75 -3.28
N TRP A 285 -10.18 -19.86 -4.25
CA TRP A 285 -10.56 -18.47 -3.99
C TRP A 285 -12.01 -18.39 -3.50
N ALA A 286 -12.92 -19.15 -4.13
CA ALA A 286 -14.31 -19.28 -3.70
C ALA A 286 -14.46 -19.89 -2.29
N ALA A 287 -13.45 -20.60 -1.80
CA ALA A 287 -13.40 -21.15 -0.45
C ALA A 287 -12.77 -20.19 0.58
N LEU A 288 -12.16 -19.07 0.15
CA LEU A 288 -11.65 -18.07 1.08
C LEU A 288 -12.81 -17.45 1.85
N SER A 289 -12.59 -17.31 3.15
CA SER A 289 -13.54 -16.64 4.05
C SER A 289 -13.07 -15.21 4.29
N PRO A 290 -14.00 -14.28 4.59
CA PRO A 290 -13.64 -12.97 5.14
C PRO A 290 -12.68 -13.11 6.31
N ILE A 291 -11.81 -12.11 6.49
CA ILE A 291 -10.96 -12.02 7.66
C ILE A 291 -11.81 -12.07 8.93
N THR A 292 -11.29 -12.71 9.97
CA THR A 292 -11.87 -12.68 11.31
C THR A 292 -10.90 -11.98 12.26
N PHE A 293 -11.42 -11.00 12.98
CA PHE A 293 -10.67 -10.29 14.00
C PHE A 293 -10.83 -11.02 15.34
N PRO A 294 -9.73 -11.41 16.01
CA PRO A 294 -9.72 -12.36 17.12
C PRO A 294 -10.40 -11.88 18.40
#